data_AF-A0A1H5H397-F1
#
_entry.id   AF-A0A1H5H397-F1
#
_cell.length_a   1.000
_cell.length_b   1.000
_cell.length_c   1.000
_cell.angle_alpha   90.00
_cell.angle_beta   90.00
_cell.angle_gamma   90.00
#
_symmetry.space_group_name_H-M   'P 1'
#
loop_
_entity.id
_entity.type
_entity.pdbx_description
1 polymer ?
#
loop_
_entity_poly.entity_id
_entity_poly.type
_entity_poly.pdbx_seq_one_letter_code
_entity_poly.pdbx_strand_id
1 'polypeptide(L)' 'MESPEAEPLPGTAEATGPRVVRCRLCGRPLTGTESRRTGLGPTCDARLHPASPDIRHRRHEVEQDVLPGT' A
#
# COMPACT_ATOMS: atom_id res chain seq x y z
N MET A 1 3.73 34.69 -29.31
CA MET A 1 2.38 34.10 -29.31
C MET A 1 2.40 33.06 -28.21
N GLU A 2 1.76 33.38 -27.09
CA GLU A 2 1.72 32.66 -25.81
C GLU A 2 1.52 31.14 -26.00
N SER A 3 2.37 30.31 -25.39
CA SER A 3 2.09 28.88 -25.21
C SER A 3 0.85 28.76 -24.33
N PRO A 4 -0.16 27.95 -24.69
CA PRO A 4 -1.33 27.79 -23.85
C PRO A 4 -0.89 27.22 -22.49
N GLU A 5 -1.17 27.99 -21.44
CA GLU A 5 -1.04 27.59 -20.06
C GLU A 5 -1.68 26.22 -19.90
N ALA A 6 -0.91 25.27 -19.34
CA ALA A 6 -1.41 23.95 -19.02
C ALA A 6 -2.47 24.10 -17.92
N GLU A 7 -3.72 24.28 -18.34
CA GLU A 7 -4.89 24.28 -17.46
C GLU A 7 -4.83 23.00 -16.61
N PRO A 8 -4.71 23.11 -15.28
CA PRO A 8 -4.66 21.94 -14.43
C PRO A 8 -6.00 21.20 -14.56
N LEU A 9 -5.92 19.92 -14.92
CA LEU A 9 -7.08 19.05 -15.11
C LEU A 9 -8.01 19.10 -13.88
N PRO A 10 -9.33 19.24 -14.06
CA PRO A 10 -10.28 19.27 -12.94
C PRO A 10 -10.21 17.94 -12.17
N GLY A 11 -9.68 18.00 -10.95
CA GLY A 11 -9.39 16.83 -10.11
C GLY A 11 -7.97 16.81 -9.53
N THR A 12 -7.04 17.60 -10.09
CA THR A 12 -5.70 17.81 -9.52
C THR A 12 -5.68 18.94 -8.49
N ALA A 13 -6.79 19.15 -7.77
CA ALA A 13 -6.81 20.08 -6.65
C ALA A 13 -5.68 19.66 -5.70
N GLU A 14 -4.67 20.52 -5.66
CA GLU A 14 -3.44 20.36 -4.92
C GLU A 14 -3.79 19.84 -3.53
N ALA A 15 -3.22 18.70 -3.15
CA ALA A 15 -3.39 18.19 -1.80
C ALA A 15 -2.73 19.21 -0.86
N THR A 16 -3.53 20.18 -0.38
CA THR A 16 -3.15 21.19 0.60
C THR A 16 -2.57 20.49 1.81
N GLY A 17 -1.24 20.54 1.90
CA GLY A 17 -0.46 19.99 3.00
C GLY A 17 -0.32 18.46 3.02
N PRO A 18 0.65 17.94 3.79
CA PRO A 18 0.80 16.51 4.00
C PRO A 18 -0.48 15.95 4.63
N ARG A 19 -1.25 15.18 3.85
CA ARG A 19 -2.46 14.51 4.35
C ARG A 19 -2.08 13.62 5.54
N VAL A 20 -2.62 13.93 6.71
CA VAL A 20 -2.41 13.14 7.92
C VAL A 20 -3.17 11.83 7.76
N VAL A 21 -2.44 10.76 7.46
CA VAL A 21 -3.01 9.41 7.41
C VAL A 21 -3.22 8.93 8.85
N ARG A 22 -4.40 8.37 9.14
CA ARG A 22 -4.74 7.82 10.46
C ARG A 22 -4.83 6.30 10.38
N CYS A 23 -4.50 5.65 11.49
CA CYS A 23 -4.71 4.21 11.64
C CYS A 23 -6.20 3.87 11.56
N ARG A 24 -6.56 2.90 10.71
CA ARG A 24 -7.96 2.44 10.57
C ARG A 24 -8.53 1.74 11.82
N LEU A 25 -7.67 1.29 12.74
CA LEU A 25 -8.09 0.60 13.97
C LEU A 25 -8.15 1.51 15.19
N CYS A 26 -7.11 2.31 15.45
CA CYS A 26 -7.02 3.15 16.65
C CYS A 26 -7.14 4.66 16.39
N GLY A 27 -7.25 5.09 15.13
CA GLY A 27 -7.38 6.51 14.76
C GLY A 27 -6.12 7.36 14.95
N ARG A 28 -5.03 6.82 15.51
CA ARG A 28 -3.77 7.54 15.74
C ARG A 28 -3.12 8.00 14.43
N PRO A 29 -2.49 9.18 14.40
CA PRO A 29 -1.77 9.66 13.22
C PRO A 29 -0.57 8.76 12.91
N LEU A 30 -0.42 8.42 11.63
CA LEU A 30 0.66 7.57 11.13
C LEU A 30 1.83 8.43 10.68
N THR A 31 2.95 8.31 11.36
CA THR A 31 4.18 9.04 11.04
C THR A 31 5.07 8.27 10.06
N GLY A 32 5.14 6.94 10.17
CA GLY A 32 5.99 6.08 9.34
C GLY A 32 5.41 5.81 7.93
N THR A 33 6.27 5.79 6.92
CA THR A 33 5.88 5.55 5.51
C THR A 33 5.21 4.20 5.30
N GLU A 34 5.73 3.13 5.90
CA GLU A 34 5.11 1.80 5.81
C GLU A 34 3.72 1.78 6.44
N SER A 35 3.57 2.36 7.64
CA SER A 35 2.26 2.50 8.29
C SER A 35 1.28 3.28 7.42
N ARG A 36 1.72 4.35 6.75
CA ARG A 36 0.86 5.11 5.81
C ARG A 36 0.41 4.25 4.62
N ARG A 37 1.29 3.39 4.09
CA ARG A 37 0.96 2.48 2.97
C ARG A 37 -0.06 1.42 3.38
N THR A 38 0.08 0.82 4.57
CA THR A 38 -0.85 -0.21 5.05
C THR A 38 -2.13 0.39 5.67
N GLY A 39 -2.10 1.68 6.06
CA GLY A 39 -3.19 2.33 6.77
C GLY A 39 -3.32 1.88 8.24
N LEU A 40 -2.32 1.19 8.76
CA LEU A 40 -2.29 0.65 10.11
C LEU A 40 -1.03 1.12 10.85
N GLY A 41 -1.19 1.51 12.12
CA GLY A 41 -0.04 1.86 12.97
C GLY A 41 0.77 0.60 13.29
N PRO A 42 2.07 0.73 13.63
CA PRO A 42 2.96 -0.43 13.77
C PRO A 42 2.45 -1.46 14.79
N THR A 43 1.86 -1.00 15.90
CA THR A 43 1.25 -1.88 16.91
C THR A 43 -0.04 -2.56 16.42
N CYS A 44 -0.82 -1.89 15.57
CA CYS A 44 -2.07 -2.43 15.06
C CYS A 44 -1.83 -3.37 13.88
N ASP A 45 -0.86 -3.04 13.04
CA ASP A 45 -0.41 -3.87 11.94
C ASP A 45 0.15 -5.19 12.44
N ALA A 46 1.08 -5.17 13.41
CA ALA A 46 1.64 -6.40 13.99
C ALA A 46 0.60 -7.32 14.67
N ARG A 47 -0.55 -6.77 15.09
CA ARG A 47 -1.66 -7.57 15.64
C ARG A 47 -2.48 -8.27 14.56
N LEU A 48 -2.62 -7.65 13.39
CA LEU A 48 -3.40 -8.19 12.27
C LEU A 48 -2.55 -9.03 11.33
N HIS A 49 -1.31 -8.62 11.12
CA HIS A 49 -0.32 -9.25 10.27
C HIS A 49 0.88 -9.63 11.15
N PRO A 50 0.78 -10.74 11.91
CA PRO A 50 1.95 -11.26 12.60
C PRO A 50 3.06 -11.48 11.56
N ALA A 51 4.29 -11.09 11.91
CA ALA A 51 5.45 -11.35 11.07
C ALA A 51 5.46 -12.83 10.73
N SER A 52 5.58 -13.14 9.43
CA SER A 52 5.66 -14.55 9.02
C SER A 52 6.82 -15.18 9.78
N PRO A 53 6.59 -16.31 10.46
CA PRO A 53 7.66 -16.96 11.19
C PRO A 53 8.80 -17.28 10.21
N ASP A 54 10.04 -17.21 10.70
CA ASP A 54 11.26 -17.44 9.93
C ASP A 54 11.41 -18.94 9.61
N ILE A 55 10.37 -19.52 9.01
CA ILE A 55 10.30 -20.89 8.58
C ILE A 55 10.80 -20.89 7.15
N ARG A 56 11.92 -21.57 6.94
CA ARG A 56 12.37 -21.92 5.59
C ARG A 56 11.29 -22.81 4.97
N HIS A 57 10.40 -22.22 4.18
CA HIS A 57 9.47 -22.99 3.37
C HIS A 57 10.31 -23.84 2.41
N ARG A 58 10.29 -25.16 2.62
CA ARG A 58 10.88 -26.10 1.68
C ARG A 58 10.16 -25.90 0.34
N ARG A 59 10.91 -25.59 -0.71
CA ARG A 59 10.36 -25.42 -2.05
C ARG A 59 9.69 -26.73 -2.45
N HIS A 60 8.39 -26.70 -2.67
CA HIS A 60 7.66 -27.87 -3.16
C HIS A 60 7.62 -27.78 -4.68
N GLU A 61 8.38 -28.65 -5.34
CA GLU A 61 8.38 -28.76 -6.79
C GLU A 61 7.20 -29.64 -7.18
N VAL A 62 6.13 -28.99 -7.63
CA VAL A 62 4.93 -29.67 -8.14
C VAL A 62 4.97 -29.66 -9.66
N GLU A 63 4.68 -30.83 -10.24
CA GLU A 63 4.48 -30.94 -11.68
C GLU A 63 3.14 -30.27 -12.03
N GLN A 64 3.20 -29.13 -12.72
CA GLN A 64 2.01 -28.43 -13.18
C GLN A 64 1.61 -28.97 -14.55
N ASP A 65 0.41 -29.53 -14.60
CA ASP A 65 -0.21 -29.96 -15.86
C ASP A 65 -0.53 -28.74 -16.73
N VAL A 66 -0.35 -28.88 -18.04
CA VAL A 66 -0.53 -27.77 -18.98
C VAL A 66 -2.02 -27.60 -19.26
N LEU A 67 -2.53 -26.37 -19.09
CA LEU A 67 -3.93 -26.08 -19.41
C LEU A 67 -4.22 -26.38 -20.90
N PRO A 68 -5.31 -27.09 -21.22
CA PRO A 68 -5.64 -27.41 -22.60
C PRO A 68 -6.17 -26.17 -23.31
N GLY A 69 -5.50 -25.77 -24.40
CA GLY A 69 -5.97 -24.71 -25.28
C GLY A 69 -4.91 -24.28 -26.29
N THR A 70 -5.20 -24.51 -27.58
CA THR A 70 -4.70 -23.69 -28.68
C THR A 70 -5.73 -22.65 -29.04
#